data_AF-A0A962V2V9-F1
#
_entry.id   AF-A0A962V2V9-F1
#
_cell.length_a   1.000
_cell.length_b   1.000
_cell.length_c   1.000
_cell.angle_alpha   90.00
_cell.angle_beta   90.00
_cell.angle_gamma   90.00
#
_symmetry.space_group_name_H-M   'P 1'
#
loop_
_entity.id
_entity.type
_entity.pdbx_description
1 polymer ?
#
loop_
_entity_poly.entity_id
_entity_poly.type
_entity_poly.pdbx_seq_one_letter_code
_entity_poly.pdbx_strand_id
1 'polypeptide(L)'
;LLAIALLNAGFSIPQLFLLVALLNAVVAVYIYTLVPEFLMRFLVWILVHLMYRVRKTGLEHIPAEGPAVLVCNHVSFVDALIIAGCVRR
;
A
#
# COMPACT_ATOMS: atom_id res chain seq x y z
N LEU A 1 30.37 -6.08 -2.93
CA LEU A 1 31.10 -6.56 -4.14
C LEU A 1 30.72 -5.75 -5.39
N LEU A 2 29.44 -5.68 -5.78
CA LEU A 2 28.98 -4.90 -6.96
C LEU A 2 29.36 -3.40 -6.90
N ALA A 3 29.13 -2.73 -5.77
CA ALA A 3 29.47 -1.32 -5.60
C ALA A 3 30.98 -1.03 -5.73
N ILE A 4 31.82 -1.94 -5.23
CA ILE A 4 33.29 -1.84 -5.31
C ILE A 4 33.76 -2.03 -6.76
N ALA A 5 33.16 -2.96 -7.50
CA ALA A 5 33.45 -3.17 -8.91
C ALA A 5 33.08 -1.97 -9.78
N LEU A 6 31.93 -1.33 -9.51
CA LEU A 6 31.46 -0.15 -10.25
C LEU A 6 32.31 1.10 -9.98
N LEU A 7 32.75 1.30 -8.72
CA LEU A 7 33.71 2.36 -8.38
C LEU A 7 35.05 2.17 -9.10
N ASN A 8 35.56 0.94 -9.13
CA ASN A 8 36.79 0.61 -9.87
C ASN A 8 36.63 0.75 -11.39
N ALA A 9 35.40 0.64 -11.91
CA ALA A 9 35.07 0.91 -13.31
C ALA A 9 34.88 2.42 -13.61
N GLY A 10 35.11 3.30 -12.64
CA GLY A 10 35.08 4.76 -12.81
C GLY A 10 33.73 5.43 -12.57
N PHE A 11 32.73 4.71 -12.05
CA PHE A 11 31.45 5.32 -11.68
C PHE A 11 31.62 6.23 -10.45
N SER A 12 30.98 7.40 -10.47
CA SER A 12 30.97 8.32 -9.33
C SER A 12 29.98 7.89 -8.25
N ILE A 13 30.18 8.35 -7.01
CA ILE A 13 29.29 8.05 -5.89
C ILE A 13 27.82 8.41 -6.20
N PRO A 14 27.49 9.57 -6.79
CA PRO A 14 26.12 9.89 -7.18
C PRO A 14 25.52 8.89 -8.19
N GLN A 15 26.31 8.38 -9.14
CA GLN A 15 25.83 7.41 -10.12
C GLN A 15 25.51 6.05 -9.48
N LEU A 16 26.24 5.65 -8.44
CA LEU A 16 25.89 4.45 -7.67
C LEU A 16 24.56 4.61 -6.95
N PHE A 17 24.34 5.75 -6.30
CA PHE A 17 23.06 6.03 -5.65
C PHE A 17 21.90 6.04 -6.65
N LEU A 18 22.11 6.64 -7.83
CA LEU A 18 21.12 6.63 -8.90
C LEU A 18 20.80 5.21 -9.36
N LEU A 19 21.82 4.38 -9.58
CA LEU A 19 21.64 2.98 -9.99
C LEU A 19 20.82 2.21 -8.95
N VAL A 20 21.19 2.33 -7.66
CA VAL A 20 20.48 1.65 -6.57
C VAL A 20 19.04 2.17 -6.45
N ALA A 21 18.82 3.47 -6.60
CA ALA A 21 17.48 4.06 -6.58
C ALA A 21 16.60 3.52 -7.72
N LEU A 22 17.14 3.43 -8.94
CA LEU A 22 16.43 2.88 -10.09
C LEU A 22 16.10 1.40 -9.91
N LEU A 23 17.06 0.60 -9.42
CA LEU A 23 16.81 -0.81 -9.13
C LEU A 23 15.72 -0.98 -8.06
N ASN A 24 15.74 -0.17 -7.00
CA ASN A 24 14.68 -0.17 -5.99
C ASN A 24 13.33 0.23 -6.58
N ALA A 25 13.29 1.25 -7.45
CA ALA A 25 12.06 1.67 -8.12
C ALA A 25 11.46 0.53 -8.96
N VAL A 26 12.29 -0.20 -9.72
CA VAL A 26 11.85 -1.37 -10.50
C VAL A 26 11.27 -2.46 -9.60
N VAL A 27 11.97 -2.81 -8.52
CA VAL A 27 11.50 -3.82 -7.56
C VAL A 27 10.19 -3.37 -6.88
N ALA A 28 10.09 -2.10 -6.50
CA ALA A 28 8.87 -1.55 -5.90
C ALA A 28 7.69 -1.62 -6.87
N VAL A 29 7.88 -1.23 -8.13
CA VAL A 29 6.85 -1.37 -9.18
C VAL A 29 6.43 -2.83 -9.31
N TYR A 30 7.37 -3.77 -9.39
CA TYR A 30 7.07 -5.19 -9.48
C TYR A 30 6.23 -5.68 -8.29
N ILE A 31 6.64 -5.38 -7.06
CA ILE A 31 5.92 -5.77 -5.84
C ILE A 31 4.50 -5.19 -5.84
N TYR A 32 4.33 -3.91 -6.16
CA TYR A 32 3.02 -3.27 -6.16
C TYR A 32 2.10 -3.75 -7.30
N THR A 33 2.67 -4.28 -8.40
CA THR A 33 1.87 -4.97 -9.41
C THR A 33 1.44 -6.37 -8.99
N LEU A 34 2.24 -7.06 -8.17
CA LEU A 34 1.91 -8.41 -7.67
C LEU A 34 0.94 -8.39 -6.48
N VAL A 35 1.12 -7.44 -5.56
CA VAL A 35 0.36 -7.36 -4.31
C VAL A 35 -0.24 -5.96 -4.16
N PRO A 36 -1.17 -5.57 -5.06
CA PRO A 36 -1.74 -4.22 -5.08
C PRO A 36 -2.64 -3.94 -3.86
N GLU A 37 -3.13 -4.98 -3.19
CA GLU A 37 -4.11 -4.86 -2.11
C GLU A 37 -3.62 -3.96 -0.96
N PHE A 38 -2.39 -4.13 -0.49
CA PHE A 38 -1.85 -3.32 0.61
C PHE A 38 -1.74 -1.84 0.24
N LEU A 39 -1.24 -1.55 -0.96
CA LEU A 39 -1.11 -0.18 -1.45
C LEU A 39 -2.49 0.46 -1.60
N MET A 40 -3.45 -0.26 -2.20
CA MET A 40 -4.81 0.24 -2.40
C MET A 40 -5.50 0.51 -1.06
N ARG A 41 -5.41 -0.41 -0.08
CA ARG A 41 -5.96 -0.21 1.27
C ARG A 41 -5.33 1.00 1.96
N PHE A 42 -4.02 1.20 1.81
CA PHE A 42 -3.32 2.36 2.36
C PHE A 42 -3.78 3.69 1.73
N LEU A 43 -3.88 3.75 0.40
CA LEU A 43 -4.37 4.93 -0.31
C LEU A 43 -5.83 5.25 0.05
N VAL A 44 -6.67 4.22 0.14
CA VAL A 44 -8.06 4.35 0.55
C VAL A 44 -8.17 4.82 2.01
N TRP A 45 -7.32 4.29 2.89
CA TRP A 45 -7.25 4.75 4.27
C TRP A 45 -6.90 6.25 4.34
N ILE A 46 -5.91 6.73 3.58
CA ILE A 46 -5.57 8.16 3.48
C ILE A 46 -6.79 8.95 2.99
N LEU A 47 -7.39 8.53 1.87
CA LEU A 47 -8.51 9.21 1.23
C LEU A 47 -9.70 9.37 2.18
N VAL A 48 -10.06 8.28 2.86
CA VAL A 48 -11.18 8.25 3.82
C VAL A 48 -10.89 9.16 5.01
N HIS A 49 -9.67 9.16 5.56
CA HIS A 49 -9.33 10.03 6.69
C HIS A 49 -9.23 11.51 6.30
N LEU A 50 -8.87 11.80 5.06
CA LEU A 50 -8.74 13.17 4.56
C LEU A 50 -10.11 13.77 4.17
N MET A 51 -10.95 12.99 3.49
CA MET A 51 -12.21 13.50 2.92
C MET A 51 -13.43 13.27 3.80
N TYR A 52 -13.41 12.26 4.68
CA TYR A 52 -14.59 11.84 5.45
C TYR A 52 -14.31 11.82 6.95
N ARG A 53 -15.26 12.35 7.73
CA ARG A 53 -15.26 12.19 9.18
C ARG A 53 -16.05 10.94 9.60
N VAL A 54 -15.48 9.77 9.32
CA VAL A 54 -16.13 8.47 9.61
C VAL A 54 -16.21 8.22 11.12
N ARG A 55 -17.43 8.01 11.64
CA ARG A 55 -17.66 7.48 12.99
C ARG A 55 -17.82 5.97 12.89
N LYS A 56 -17.07 5.23 13.71
CA LYS A 56 -17.00 3.76 13.66
C LYS A 56 -17.57 3.21 14.96
N THR A 57 -18.47 2.25 14.87
CA THR A 57 -19.07 1.56 16.02
C THR A 57 -19.19 0.08 15.71
N GLY A 58 -18.98 -0.81 16.68
CA GLY A 58 -19.18 -2.24 16.49
C GLY A 58 -18.11 -2.94 15.68
N LEU A 59 -16.92 -2.35 15.50
CA LEU A 59 -15.81 -2.97 14.74
C LEU A 59 -15.30 -4.26 15.41
N GLU A 60 -15.48 -4.37 16.73
CA GLU A 60 -15.17 -5.53 17.56
C GLU A 60 -15.97 -6.79 17.18
N HIS A 61 -17.10 -6.65 16.47
CA HIS A 61 -17.88 -7.79 15.99
C HIS A 61 -17.28 -8.42 14.73
N ILE A 62 -16.30 -7.78 14.10
CA ILE A 62 -15.62 -8.31 12.92
C ILE A 62 -14.57 -9.32 13.41
N PRO A 63 -14.70 -10.63 13.09
CA PRO A 63 -13.77 -11.62 13.61
C PRO A 63 -12.34 -11.35 13.12
N ALA A 64 -11.34 -11.55 13.98
CA ALA A 64 -9.94 -11.37 13.61
C ALA A 64 -9.43 -12.49 12.68
N GLU A 65 -9.97 -13.70 12.85
CA GLU A 65 -9.62 -14.88 12.08
C GLU A 65 -10.87 -15.55 11.52
N GLY A 66 -10.71 -16.28 10.42
CA GLY A 66 -11.80 -16.96 9.74
C GLY A 66 -12.59 -16.08 8.76
N PRO A 67 -13.45 -16.71 7.94
CA PRO A 67 -14.22 -16.01 6.91
C PRO A 67 -15.29 -15.11 7.53
N ALA A 68 -15.55 -13.96 6.90
CA ALA A 68 -16.71 -13.14 7.19
C ALA A 68 -17.20 -12.46 5.92
N VAL A 69 -18.51 -12.23 5.83
CA VAL A 69 -19.12 -11.45 4.74
C VAL A 69 -19.59 -10.12 5.31
N LEU A 70 -18.98 -9.03 4.84
CA LEU A 70 -19.41 -7.69 5.18
C LEU A 70 -20.46 -7.25 4.16
N VAL A 71 -21.63 -6.83 4.65
CA VAL A 71 -22.73 -6.34 3.81
C VAL A 71 -22.98 -4.88 4.17
N CYS A 72 -23.05 -4.02 3.16
CA CYS A 72 -23.46 -2.64 3.32
C CYS A 72 -24.74 -2.35 2.55
N ASN A 73 -25.43 -1.29 2.94
CA ASN A 73 -26.36 -0.65 2.03
C ASN A 73 -25.61 -0.18 0.77
N HIS A 74 -26.27 -0.15 -0.39
CA HIS A 74 -25.66 0.33 -1.63
C HIS A 74 -26.14 1.75 -1.93
N VAL A 75 -25.55 2.74 -1.26
CA VAL A 75 -25.89 4.15 -1.48
C VAL A 75 -24.83 4.84 -2.34
N SER A 76 -23.58 4.39 -2.27
CA SER A 76 -22.49 4.97 -3.06
C SER A 76 -21.41 3.96 -3.42
N PHE A 77 -20.70 4.20 -4.53
CA PHE A 77 -19.47 3.46 -4.85
C PHE A 77 -18.38 3.60 -3.77
N VAL A 78 -18.44 4.67 -2.97
CA VAL A 78 -17.50 4.91 -1.87
C VAL A 78 -17.72 3.92 -0.71
N ASP A 79 -18.85 3.22 -0.64
CA ASP A 79 -19.16 2.28 0.44
C ASP A 79 -18.08 1.19 0.55
N ALA A 80 -17.67 0.60 -0.58
CA ALA A 80 -16.60 -0.39 -0.63
C ALA A 80 -15.25 0.17 -0.15
N LEU A 81 -14.94 1.42 -0.50
CA LEU A 81 -13.70 2.10 -0.09
C LEU A 81 -13.72 2.40 1.42
N ILE A 82 -14.83 2.90 1.96
CA ILE A 82 -14.96 3.17 3.39
C ILE A 82 -14.79 1.88 4.19
N ILE A 83 -15.40 0.78 3.75
CA ILE A 83 -15.24 -0.54 4.39
C ILE A 83 -13.77 -0.99 4.33
N ALA A 84 -13.14 -0.95 3.16
CA ALA A 84 -11.74 -1.33 2.99
C ALA A 84 -10.78 -0.47 3.83
N GLY A 85 -11.08 0.82 4.03
CA GLY A 85 -10.28 1.73 4.85
C GLY A 85 -10.54 1.64 6.36
N CYS A 86 -11.73 1.16 6.77
CA CYS A 86 -12.11 1.08 8.18
C CYS A 86 -11.86 -0.28 8.81
N VAL A 87 -11.97 -1.36 8.04
CA VAL A 87 -11.76 -2.73 8.51
C VAL A 87 -10.28 -3.09 8.37
N ARG A 88 -9.63 -3.35 9.52
CA ARG A 88 -8.22 -3.74 9.58
C ARG A 88 -8.11 -5.26 9.70
N ARG A 89 -7.87 -5.92 8.57
CA ARG A 89 -7.49 -7.33 8.43
C ARG A 89 -6.33 -7.45 7.47
#